data_AF-E1Y9W1-F1
#
_entry.id   AF-E1Y9W1-F1
#
_cell.length_a   1.000
_cell.length_b   1.000
_cell.length_c   1.000
_cell.angle_alpha   90.00
_cell.angle_beta   90.00
_cell.angle_gamma   90.00
#
_symmetry.space_group_name_H-M   'P 1'
#
loop_
_entity.id
_entity.type
_entity.pdbx_description
1 polymer ?
#
loop_
_entity_poly.entity_id
_entity_poly.type
_entity_poly.pdbx_seq_one_letter_code
_entity_poly.pdbx_strand_id
1 'polypeptide(L)'
;MQFRIADTFTDSLTKLNNDEQKAVKTTAFDLQLNPANPGMQFHKLEKAKDQNFWSVRVNRDIRLIVHKNHESLMLCYVGHHDDAYRWAEKRKLETHPKTGAAQLVEIRETVEEITIPKYIDVKQQPVSKPFLFENLSDDELLNYGVPAEWLDDVHKVNEDTVLDLAGHLPGEAAEALLNLAVGIKPQPSTMPFACENPFDHPDAKRCFRVINNTEELAKALDYPWEK
;
A
#
# COMPACT_ATOMS: atom_id res chain seq x y z
N MET A 1 15.21 -2.80 17.44
CA MET A 1 13.94 -2.75 16.67
C MET A 1 14.01 -1.55 15.72
N GLN A 2 13.77 -1.76 14.43
CA GLN A 2 13.83 -0.74 13.39
C GLN A 2 12.47 -0.05 13.28
N PHE A 3 12.45 1.29 13.36
CA PHE A 3 11.23 2.08 13.21
C PHE A 3 11.11 2.61 11.78
N ARG A 4 9.94 2.43 11.16
CA ARG A 4 9.68 2.88 9.78
C ARG A 4 8.36 3.62 9.68
N ILE A 5 8.23 4.43 8.64
CA ILE A 5 6.96 4.99 8.19
C ILE A 5 6.74 4.62 6.73
N ALA A 6 5.49 4.31 6.38
CA ALA A 6 5.05 4.18 5.00
C ALA A 6 4.53 5.53 4.48
N ASP A 7 4.62 5.75 3.17
CA ASP A 7 4.03 6.89 2.47
C ASP A 7 2.51 6.97 2.69
N THR A 8 1.82 5.83 2.68
CA THR A 8 0.39 5.67 2.97
C THR A 8 0.00 6.16 4.37
N PHE A 9 0.90 6.10 5.35
CA PHE A 9 0.69 6.70 6.66
C PHE A 9 0.72 8.23 6.56
N THR A 10 1.70 8.81 5.85
CA THR A 10 1.79 10.25 5.64
C THR A 10 0.60 10.78 4.85
N ASP A 11 0.23 10.11 3.75
CA ASP A 11 -0.92 10.47 2.93
C ASP A 11 -2.22 10.45 3.73
N SER A 12 -2.43 9.42 4.54
CA SER A 12 -3.63 9.30 5.37
C SER A 12 -3.67 10.28 6.54
N LEU A 13 -2.51 10.61 7.13
CA LEU A 13 -2.39 11.63 8.16
C LEU A 13 -2.85 12.99 7.66
N THR A 14 -2.49 13.38 6.43
CA THR A 14 -2.89 14.69 5.86
C THR A 14 -4.39 14.83 5.64
N LYS A 15 -5.13 13.72 5.58
CA LYS A 15 -6.60 13.70 5.41
C LYS A 15 -7.36 13.92 6.72
N LEU A 16 -6.69 13.83 7.87
CA LEU A 16 -7.31 14.05 9.18
C LEU A 16 -7.38 15.53 9.54
N ASN A 17 -8.23 15.88 10.50
CA ASN A 17 -8.27 17.25 11.03
C ASN A 17 -7.04 17.55 11.93
N ASN A 18 -6.80 18.82 12.24
CA ASN A 18 -5.61 19.24 12.98
C ASN A 18 -5.45 18.59 14.38
N ASP A 19 -6.56 18.41 15.11
CA ASP A 19 -6.53 17.81 16.45
C ASP A 19 -6.24 16.31 16.38
N GLU A 20 -6.83 15.63 15.40
CA GLU A 20 -6.54 14.22 15.08
C GLU A 20 -5.07 14.05 14.67
N GLN A 21 -4.58 14.88 13.76
CA GLN A 21 -3.17 14.86 13.34
C GLN A 21 -2.24 15.02 14.54
N LYS A 22 -2.49 15.99 15.42
CA LYS A 22 -1.68 16.22 16.62
C LYS A 22 -1.65 14.99 17.53
N ALA A 23 -2.80 14.37 17.78
CA ALA A 23 -2.88 13.16 18.60
C ALA A 23 -2.11 11.99 17.99
N VAL A 24 -2.18 11.82 16.66
CA VAL A 24 -1.45 10.78 15.92
C VAL A 24 0.06 11.02 16.01
N LYS A 25 0.51 12.27 15.79
CA LYS A 25 1.93 12.65 15.90
C LYS A 25 2.48 12.34 17.30
N THR A 26 1.76 12.72 18.36
CA THR A 26 2.14 12.36 19.74
C THR A 26 2.25 10.86 19.92
N THR A 27 1.25 10.10 19.45
CA THR A 27 1.27 8.62 19.54
C THR A 27 2.46 8.02 18.79
N ALA A 28 2.81 8.55 17.62
CA ALA A 28 3.97 8.12 16.84
C ALA A 28 5.29 8.36 17.58
N PHE A 29 5.44 9.53 18.24
CA PHE A 29 6.61 9.81 19.08
C PHE A 29 6.70 8.85 20.27
N ASP A 30 5.59 8.62 20.97
CA ASP A 30 5.56 7.69 22.09
C ASP A 30 5.97 6.28 21.63
N LEU A 31 5.44 5.82 20.48
CA LEU A 31 5.77 4.53 19.89
C LEU A 31 7.26 4.41 19.52
N GLN A 32 7.89 5.48 19.02
CA GLN A 32 9.31 5.46 18.72
C GLN A 32 10.17 5.37 19.99
N LEU A 33 9.79 6.10 21.04
CA LEU A 33 10.51 6.17 22.30
C LEU A 33 10.38 4.87 23.11
N ASN A 34 9.18 4.32 23.20
CA ASN A 34 8.92 3.10 23.96
C ASN A 34 7.81 2.24 23.33
N PRO A 35 8.12 1.48 22.28
CA PRO A 35 7.15 0.64 21.57
C PRO A 35 6.64 -0.56 22.40
N ALA A 36 7.29 -0.87 23.52
CA ALA A 36 6.88 -1.93 24.45
C ALA A 36 6.04 -1.38 25.63
N ASN A 37 5.66 -0.10 25.60
CA ASN A 37 4.90 0.52 26.67
C ASN A 37 3.52 -0.17 26.83
N PRO A 38 3.18 -0.72 28.01
CA PRO A 38 1.88 -1.36 28.25
C PRO A 38 0.67 -0.44 28.05
N GLY A 39 0.86 0.88 28.10
CA GLY A 39 -0.19 1.87 27.84
C GLY A 39 -0.61 1.95 26.37
N MET A 40 0.20 1.42 25.44
CA MET A 40 -0.13 1.37 24.02
C MET A 40 -1.00 0.15 23.76
N GLN A 41 -2.29 0.39 23.52
CA GLN A 41 -3.29 -0.65 23.27
C GLN A 41 -3.14 -1.24 21.86
N PHE A 42 -2.10 -2.07 21.68
CA PHE A 42 -1.94 -2.88 20.48
C PHE A 42 -3.06 -3.93 20.45
N HIS A 43 -3.88 -3.87 19.41
CA HIS A 43 -4.90 -4.86 19.12
C HIS A 43 -4.52 -5.59 17.84
N LYS A 44 -4.43 -6.92 17.92
CA LYS A 44 -4.20 -7.75 16.73
C LYS A 44 -5.42 -7.68 15.82
N LEU A 45 -5.20 -7.55 14.52
CA LEU A 45 -6.26 -7.51 13.53
C LEU A 45 -6.55 -8.93 13.01
N GLU A 46 -7.49 -9.62 13.65
CA GLU A 46 -7.80 -11.03 13.35
C GLU A 46 -8.29 -11.27 11.91
N LYS A 47 -8.91 -10.25 11.30
CA LYS A 47 -9.42 -10.32 9.92
C LYS A 47 -8.39 -9.91 8.86
N ALA A 48 -7.26 -9.34 9.27
CA ALA A 48 -6.21 -8.97 8.34
C ALA A 48 -5.58 -10.22 7.72
N LYS A 49 -5.39 -10.19 6.40
CA LYS A 49 -4.69 -11.26 5.68
C LYS A 49 -3.23 -11.34 6.13
N ASP A 50 -2.62 -10.18 6.37
CA ASP A 50 -1.30 -10.07 6.98
C ASP A 50 -1.39 -10.12 8.52
N GLN A 51 -0.83 -11.18 9.09
CA GLN A 51 -0.86 -11.44 10.55
C GLN A 51 0.02 -10.49 11.35
N ASN A 52 0.89 -9.74 10.69
CA ASN A 52 1.75 -8.74 11.33
C ASN A 52 1.10 -7.36 11.38
N PHE A 53 -0.14 -7.18 10.89
CA PHE A 53 -0.88 -5.95 11.10
C PHE A 53 -1.54 -5.89 12.47
N TRP A 54 -1.32 -4.76 13.13
CA TRP A 54 -1.87 -4.42 14.44
C TRP A 54 -2.47 -3.03 14.38
N SER A 55 -3.48 -2.81 15.22
CA SER A 55 -4.07 -1.50 15.44
C SER A 55 -3.59 -0.93 16.76
N VAL A 56 -3.15 0.33 16.75
CA VAL A 56 -2.88 1.12 17.95
C VAL A 56 -3.98 2.16 18.09
N ARG A 57 -4.60 2.19 19.27
CA ARG A 57 -5.60 3.21 19.59
C ARG A 57 -4.92 4.56 19.82
N VAL A 58 -5.27 5.56 19.00
CA VAL A 58 -4.82 6.96 19.19
C VAL A 58 -5.79 7.70 20.10
N ASN A 59 -7.09 7.62 19.81
CA ASN A 59 -8.14 8.20 20.65
C ASN A 59 -9.42 7.34 20.56
N ARG A 60 -10.61 7.89 20.80
CA ARG A 60 -11.86 7.11 20.69
C ARG A 60 -12.08 6.56 19.28
N ASP A 61 -11.85 7.38 18.27
CA ASP A 61 -12.26 7.11 16.89
C ASP A 61 -11.08 6.85 15.95
N ILE A 62 -9.91 7.42 16.21
CA ILE A 62 -8.73 7.25 15.36
C ILE A 62 -7.97 5.98 15.72
N ARG A 63 -7.53 5.26 14.69
CA ARG A 63 -6.68 4.08 14.75
C ARG A 63 -5.46 4.28 13.87
N LEU A 64 -4.31 3.94 14.42
CA LEU A 64 -3.04 3.85 13.72
C LEU A 64 -2.78 2.38 13.41
N ILE A 65 -2.73 2.04 12.13
CA ILE A 65 -2.37 0.70 11.67
C ILE A 65 -0.85 0.62 11.56
N VAL A 66 -0.29 -0.42 12.16
CA VAL A 66 1.14 -0.69 12.17
C VAL A 66 1.42 -2.10 11.70
N HIS A 67 2.51 -2.28 10.97
CA HIS A 67 3.09 -3.60 10.73
C HIS A 67 4.18 -3.84 11.79
N LYS A 68 4.04 -4.90 12.59
CA LYS A 68 4.90 -5.17 13.74
C LYS A 68 5.36 -6.61 13.74
N ASN A 69 6.68 -6.81 13.84
CA ASN A 69 7.30 -8.08 14.16
C ASN A 69 8.38 -7.89 15.25
N HIS A 70 9.19 -8.90 15.53
CA HIS A 70 10.21 -8.85 16.59
C HIS A 70 11.33 -7.83 16.30
N GLU A 71 11.58 -7.53 15.02
CA GLU A 71 12.71 -6.73 14.57
C GLU A 71 12.29 -5.34 14.09
N SER A 72 11.03 -5.13 13.70
CA SER A 72 10.53 -3.89 13.12
C SER A 72 9.15 -3.47 13.62
N LEU A 73 8.97 -2.15 13.66
CA LEU A 73 7.69 -1.48 13.83
C LEU A 73 7.55 -0.43 12.73
N MET A 74 6.53 -0.56 11.90
CA MET A 74 6.25 0.36 10.81
C MET A 74 4.89 1.01 10.99
N LEU A 75 4.81 2.33 10.88
CA LEU A 75 3.54 3.05 10.76
C LEU A 75 3.04 2.94 9.33
N CYS A 76 1.88 2.33 9.13
CA CYS A 76 1.38 1.99 7.79
C CYS A 76 0.21 2.86 7.36
N TYR A 77 -0.73 3.16 8.25
CA TYR A 77 -1.91 3.96 7.90
C TYR A 77 -2.56 4.57 9.13
N VAL A 78 -3.28 5.67 8.97
CA VAL A 78 -4.12 6.22 10.02
C VAL A 78 -5.50 6.62 9.49
N GLY A 79 -6.54 6.34 10.27
CA GLY A 79 -7.91 6.72 9.89
C GLY A 79 -8.90 6.57 11.03
N HIS A 80 -10.16 6.90 10.75
CA HIS A 80 -11.28 6.56 11.62
C HIS A 80 -11.43 5.04 11.73
N HIS A 81 -12.07 4.58 12.81
CA HIS A 81 -12.01 3.20 13.27
C HIS A 81 -12.25 2.16 12.17
N ASP A 82 -13.41 2.24 11.52
CA ASP A 82 -13.84 1.24 10.55
C ASP A 82 -13.04 1.35 9.24
N ASP A 83 -12.64 2.56 8.85
CA ASP A 83 -11.80 2.80 7.67
C ASP A 83 -10.41 2.20 7.83
N ALA A 84 -9.80 2.41 9.00
CA ALA A 84 -8.49 1.87 9.31
C ALA A 84 -8.50 0.33 9.35
N TYR A 85 -9.55 -0.28 9.89
CA TYR A 85 -9.70 -1.74 9.91
C TYR A 85 -9.90 -2.28 8.50
N ARG A 86 -10.83 -1.71 7.71
CA ARG A 86 -11.06 -2.11 6.31
C ARG A 86 -9.81 -1.95 5.45
N TRP A 87 -9.05 -0.89 5.67
CA TRP A 87 -7.79 -0.65 4.97
C TRP A 87 -6.78 -1.78 5.23
N ALA A 88 -6.63 -2.18 6.50
CA ALA A 88 -5.69 -3.22 6.91
C ALA A 88 -6.15 -4.63 6.50
N GLU A 89 -7.46 -4.89 6.52
CA GLU A 89 -8.04 -6.18 6.13
C GLU A 89 -7.74 -6.54 4.68
N LYS A 90 -7.65 -5.53 3.81
CA LYS A 90 -7.45 -5.67 2.37
C LYS A 90 -6.00 -5.46 1.94
N ARG A 91 -5.02 -5.50 2.83
CA ARG A 91 -3.62 -5.24 2.47
C ARG A 91 -2.68 -6.28 3.07
N LYS A 92 -1.49 -6.37 2.49
CA LYS A 92 -0.34 -7.07 3.07
C LYS A 92 0.96 -6.35 2.74
N LEU A 93 1.94 -6.51 3.62
CA LEU A 93 3.31 -6.12 3.34
C LEU A 93 4.06 -7.35 2.82
N GLU A 94 4.66 -7.26 1.65
CA GLU A 94 5.41 -8.37 1.07
C GLU A 94 6.65 -7.94 0.32
N THR A 95 7.49 -8.92 -0.03
CA THR A 95 8.62 -8.73 -0.93
C THR A 95 8.19 -9.16 -2.31
N HIS A 96 8.23 -8.24 -3.27
CA HIS A 96 7.85 -8.52 -4.64
C HIS A 96 8.76 -9.62 -5.23
N PRO A 97 8.20 -10.70 -5.81
CA PRO A 97 8.96 -11.90 -6.15
C PRO A 97 10.01 -11.67 -7.25
N LYS A 98 9.83 -10.64 -8.09
CA LYS A 98 10.72 -10.38 -9.24
C LYS A 98 11.68 -9.22 -9.05
N THR A 99 11.21 -8.15 -8.42
CA THR A 99 12.01 -6.93 -8.19
C THR A 99 12.74 -6.99 -6.84
N GLY A 100 12.24 -7.80 -5.89
CA GLY A 100 12.78 -7.89 -4.54
C GLY A 100 12.47 -6.68 -3.66
N ALA A 101 11.69 -5.72 -4.15
CA ALA A 101 11.27 -4.55 -3.39
C ALA A 101 10.22 -4.93 -2.35
N ALA A 102 10.30 -4.35 -1.15
CA ALA A 102 9.15 -4.35 -0.24
C ALA A 102 7.99 -3.57 -0.88
N GLN A 103 6.78 -4.09 -0.76
CA GLN A 103 5.56 -3.50 -1.28
C GLN A 103 4.40 -3.65 -0.29
N LEU A 104 3.56 -2.62 -0.24
CA LEU A 104 2.30 -2.65 0.48
C LEU A 104 1.17 -2.87 -0.52
N VAL A 105 0.75 -4.12 -0.65
CA VAL A 105 -0.13 -4.58 -1.73
C VAL A 105 -1.58 -4.60 -1.25
N GLU A 106 -2.48 -3.98 -2.00
CA GLU A 106 -3.92 -4.19 -1.83
C GLU A 106 -4.32 -5.55 -2.39
N ILE A 107 -4.92 -6.40 -1.55
CA ILE A 107 -5.41 -7.71 -1.90
C ILE A 107 -6.86 -7.56 -2.34
N ARG A 108 -7.17 -8.04 -3.54
CA ARG A 108 -8.56 -8.19 -3.94
C ARG A 108 -9.20 -9.33 -3.17
N GLU A 109 -10.22 -9.01 -2.38
CA GLU A 109 -11.17 -10.02 -1.97
C GLU A 109 -11.85 -10.49 -3.26
N THR A 110 -11.63 -11.75 -3.64
CA THR A 110 -12.40 -12.40 -4.70
C THR A 110 -13.86 -12.30 -4.28
N VAL A 111 -14.58 -11.33 -4.82
CA VAL A 111 -16.03 -11.36 -4.81
C VAL A 111 -16.34 -12.52 -5.73
N GLU A 112 -16.63 -13.69 -5.16
CA GLU A 112 -17.38 -14.71 -5.89
C GLU A 112 -18.63 -14.00 -6.40
N GLU A 113 -18.63 -13.65 -7.68
CA GLU A 113 -19.80 -13.15 -8.36
C GLU A 113 -20.86 -14.25 -8.19
N ILE A 114 -21.75 -14.06 -7.22
CA ILE A 114 -23.00 -14.81 -7.17
C ILE A 114 -23.70 -14.43 -8.46
N THR A 115 -23.51 -15.27 -9.47
CA THR A 115 -24.12 -15.16 -10.78
C THR A 115 -25.60 -15.38 -10.56
N ILE A 116 -26.32 -14.32 -10.23
CA ILE A 116 -27.77 -14.29 -10.30
C ILE A 116 -28.06 -14.16 -11.80
N PRO A 117 -28.55 -15.20 -12.50
CA PRO A 117 -28.86 -15.08 -13.92
C PRO A 117 -30.05 -14.14 -14.07
N LYS A 118 -29.79 -12.83 -14.17
CA LYS A 118 -30.75 -11.86 -14.68
C LYS A 118 -30.82 -12.06 -16.19
N TYR A 119 -31.85 -12.76 -16.63
CA TYR A 119 -32.33 -12.67 -18.01
C TYR A 119 -32.64 -11.20 -18.30
N ILE A 120 -31.80 -10.54 -19.11
CA ILE A 120 -32.09 -9.22 -19.66
C ILE A 120 -31.85 -9.25 -21.16
N ASP A 121 -32.90 -8.83 -21.85
CA ASP A 121 -33.02 -8.44 -23.25
C ASP A 121 -31.75 -7.84 -23.86
N VAL A 122 -31.52 -8.20 -25.13
CA VAL A 122 -30.38 -7.81 -25.96
C VAL A 122 -30.36 -6.29 -26.17
N LYS A 123 -29.79 -5.56 -25.21
CA LYS A 123 -29.32 -4.19 -25.43
C LYS A 123 -27.87 -4.25 -25.87
N GLN A 124 -27.61 -3.62 -27.02
CA GLN A 124 -26.34 -3.47 -27.70
C GLN A 124 -25.14 -3.53 -26.75
N GLN A 125 -24.25 -4.50 -26.97
CA GLN A 125 -22.95 -4.54 -26.33
C GLN A 125 -22.24 -3.21 -26.60
N PRO A 126 -21.83 -2.45 -25.57
CA PRO A 126 -20.94 -1.33 -25.79
C PRO A 126 -19.70 -1.88 -26.51
N VAL A 127 -19.24 -1.15 -27.54
CA VAL A 127 -18.00 -1.50 -28.25
C VAL A 127 -16.90 -1.56 -27.19
N SER A 128 -16.41 -2.76 -26.90
CA SER A 128 -15.34 -2.95 -25.92
C SER A 128 -14.13 -2.18 -26.42
N LYS A 129 -13.69 -1.18 -25.66
CA LYS A 129 -12.42 -0.50 -25.92
C LYS A 129 -11.29 -1.54 -25.86
N PRO A 130 -10.23 -1.39 -26.66
CA PRO A 130 -9.07 -2.28 -26.58
C PRO A 130 -8.45 -2.20 -25.19
N PHE A 131 -7.97 -3.34 -24.65
CA PHE A 131 -7.22 -3.30 -23.40
C PHE A 131 -5.80 -2.77 -23.66
N LEU A 132 -5.24 -2.06 -22.68
CA LEU A 132 -3.98 -1.33 -22.84
C LEU A 132 -2.76 -2.25 -22.88
N PHE A 133 -2.83 -3.40 -22.18
CA PHE A 133 -1.66 -4.24 -21.90
C PHE A 133 -1.75 -5.65 -22.46
N GLU A 134 -2.66 -5.94 -23.42
CA GLU A 134 -2.88 -7.29 -24.00
C GLU A 134 -1.60 -7.94 -24.57
N ASN A 135 -0.65 -7.12 -25.02
CA ASN A 135 0.58 -7.58 -25.67
C ASN A 135 1.74 -7.78 -24.70
N LEU A 136 1.57 -7.45 -23.41
CA LEU A 136 2.58 -7.66 -22.39
C LEU A 136 2.35 -9.01 -21.72
N SER A 137 3.41 -9.75 -21.46
CA SER A 137 3.32 -10.98 -20.65
C SER A 137 3.24 -10.66 -19.16
N ASP A 138 2.70 -11.58 -18.37
CA ASP A 138 2.75 -11.52 -16.89
C ASP A 138 4.18 -11.31 -16.39
N ASP A 139 5.15 -11.95 -17.06
CA ASP A 139 6.57 -11.85 -16.75
C ASP A 139 7.09 -10.42 -16.94
N GLU A 140 6.64 -9.72 -17.98
CA GLU A 140 6.96 -8.32 -18.21
C GLU A 140 6.28 -7.40 -17.19
N LEU A 141 5.00 -7.64 -16.87
CA LEU A 141 4.28 -6.86 -15.86
C LEU A 141 4.92 -6.98 -14.47
N LEU A 142 5.33 -8.19 -14.09
CA LEU A 142 6.10 -8.43 -12.86
C LEU A 142 7.45 -7.71 -12.88
N ASN A 143 8.12 -7.58 -14.04
CA ASN A 143 9.38 -6.82 -14.13
C ASN A 143 9.19 -5.31 -13.86
N TYR A 144 7.97 -4.82 -14.04
CA TYR A 144 7.59 -3.44 -13.71
C TYR A 144 7.05 -3.29 -12.28
N GLY A 145 7.15 -4.34 -11.44
CA GLY A 145 6.74 -4.31 -10.05
C GLY A 145 5.23 -4.49 -9.83
N VAL A 146 4.47 -4.86 -10.86
CA VAL A 146 3.03 -5.15 -10.71
C VAL A 146 2.85 -6.37 -9.81
N PRO A 147 2.12 -6.26 -8.67
CA PRO A 147 1.86 -7.40 -7.81
C PRO A 147 1.08 -8.50 -8.53
N ALA A 148 1.35 -9.75 -8.18
CA ALA A 148 0.73 -10.92 -8.83
C ALA A 148 -0.80 -10.90 -8.74
N GLU A 149 -1.34 -10.38 -7.64
CA GLU A 149 -2.76 -10.20 -7.36
C GLU A 149 -3.50 -9.32 -8.36
N TRP A 150 -2.77 -8.47 -9.08
CA TRP A 150 -3.35 -7.48 -9.99
C TRP A 150 -3.13 -7.80 -11.46
N LEU A 151 -2.39 -8.86 -11.81
CA LEU A 151 -2.09 -9.20 -13.22
C LEU A 151 -3.36 -9.37 -14.05
N ASP A 152 -4.34 -10.14 -13.55
CA ASP A 152 -5.61 -10.39 -14.24
C ASP A 152 -6.39 -9.10 -14.54
N ASP A 153 -6.33 -8.12 -13.64
CA ASP A 153 -7.02 -6.84 -13.78
C ASP A 153 -6.27 -5.88 -14.70
N VAL A 154 -4.94 -5.90 -14.63
CA VAL A 154 -4.07 -5.15 -15.54
C VAL A 154 -4.31 -5.60 -16.99
N HIS A 155 -4.50 -6.89 -17.25
CA HIS A 155 -4.83 -7.38 -18.59
C HIS A 155 -6.19 -6.94 -19.11
N LYS A 156 -7.13 -6.59 -18.22
CA LYS A 156 -8.51 -6.21 -18.56
C LYS A 156 -8.73 -4.69 -18.51
N VAL A 157 -7.67 -3.92 -18.28
CA VAL A 157 -7.76 -2.47 -18.12
C VAL A 157 -7.76 -1.77 -19.48
N ASN A 158 -8.58 -0.73 -19.61
CA ASN A 158 -8.63 0.13 -20.78
C ASN A 158 -8.35 1.60 -20.40
N GLU A 159 -8.37 2.49 -21.39
CA GLU A 159 -8.11 3.93 -21.22
C GLU A 159 -9.01 4.60 -20.17
N ASP A 160 -10.24 4.15 -19.98
CA ASP A 160 -11.17 4.74 -19.01
C ASP A 160 -10.92 4.24 -17.58
N THR A 161 -10.35 3.05 -17.42
CA THR A 161 -10.21 2.36 -16.12
C THR A 161 -8.79 2.38 -15.56
N VAL A 162 -7.79 2.77 -16.36
CA VAL A 162 -6.37 2.71 -15.96
C VAL A 162 -6.02 3.59 -14.76
N LEU A 163 -6.64 4.76 -14.64
CA LEU A 163 -6.41 5.67 -13.51
C LEU A 163 -6.98 5.12 -12.20
N ASP A 164 -8.12 4.43 -12.26
CA ASP A 164 -8.73 3.77 -11.11
C ASP A 164 -7.86 2.61 -10.63
N LEU A 165 -7.44 1.74 -11.56
CA LEU A 165 -6.53 0.63 -11.27
C LEU A 165 -5.20 1.11 -10.69
N ALA A 166 -4.62 2.17 -11.24
CA ALA A 166 -3.37 2.76 -10.72
C ALA A 166 -3.49 3.24 -9.26
N GLY A 167 -4.69 3.65 -8.81
CA GLY A 167 -4.94 4.04 -7.42
C GLY A 167 -4.86 2.90 -6.40
N HIS A 168 -4.86 1.64 -6.86
CA HIS A 168 -4.78 0.45 -6.00
C HIS A 168 -3.42 -0.23 -5.99
N LEU A 169 -2.53 0.14 -6.91
CA LEU A 169 -1.20 -0.46 -7.04
C LEU A 169 -0.17 0.26 -6.16
N PRO A 170 0.95 -0.42 -5.81
CA PRO A 170 2.16 0.26 -5.36
C PRO A 170 2.58 1.36 -6.35
N GLY A 171 3.09 2.48 -5.83
CA GLY A 171 3.30 3.70 -6.62
C GLY A 171 4.23 3.51 -7.83
N GLU A 172 5.26 2.69 -7.70
CA GLU A 172 6.18 2.32 -8.77
C GLU A 172 5.50 1.53 -9.89
N ALA A 173 4.60 0.60 -9.55
CA ALA A 173 3.86 -0.19 -10.51
C ALA A 173 2.81 0.67 -11.23
N ALA A 174 2.11 1.52 -10.47
CA ALA A 174 1.18 2.50 -11.02
C ALA A 174 1.89 3.42 -12.02
N GLU A 175 3.03 3.99 -11.66
CA GLU A 175 3.84 4.86 -12.52
C GLU A 175 4.29 4.13 -13.79
N ALA A 176 4.77 2.89 -13.66
CA ALA A 176 5.21 2.09 -14.80
C ALA A 176 4.05 1.80 -15.78
N LEU A 177 2.88 1.40 -15.28
CA LEU A 177 1.71 1.16 -16.12
C LEU A 177 1.20 2.44 -16.79
N LEU A 178 1.20 3.57 -16.09
CA LEU A 178 0.79 4.86 -16.67
C LEU A 178 1.76 5.31 -17.76
N ASN A 179 3.06 5.13 -17.57
CA ASN A 179 4.07 5.38 -18.62
C ASN A 179 3.81 4.50 -19.86
N LEU A 180 3.59 3.20 -19.65
CA LEU A 180 3.27 2.27 -20.74
C LEU A 180 1.99 2.67 -21.49
N ALA A 181 0.95 3.10 -20.76
CA ALA A 181 -0.32 3.54 -21.33
C ALA A 181 -0.18 4.75 -22.27
N VAL A 182 0.79 5.63 -22.02
CA VAL A 182 1.11 6.78 -22.89
C VAL A 182 2.21 6.49 -23.91
N GLY A 183 2.68 5.24 -24.01
CA GLY A 183 3.71 4.81 -24.97
C GLY A 183 5.16 5.09 -24.53
N ILE A 184 5.37 5.47 -23.27
CA ILE A 184 6.70 5.61 -22.67
C ILE A 184 7.11 4.26 -22.09
N LYS A 185 8.22 3.68 -22.56
CA LYS A 185 8.74 2.44 -21.98
C LYS A 185 9.51 2.74 -20.69
N PRO A 186 9.01 2.35 -19.50
CA PRO A 186 9.74 2.55 -18.26
C PRO A 186 10.97 1.64 -18.23
N GLN A 187 11.98 2.06 -17.47
CA GLN A 187 13.08 1.16 -17.17
C GLN A 187 12.56 0.09 -16.20
N PRO A 188 12.71 -1.21 -16.51
CA PRO A 188 12.28 -2.25 -15.59
C PRO A 188 13.09 -2.15 -14.30
N SER A 189 12.44 -2.39 -13.17
CA SER A 189 13.05 -2.40 -11.84
C SER A 189 13.89 -3.67 -11.65
N THR A 190 14.90 -3.86 -12.49
CA THR A 190 15.84 -4.96 -12.38
C THR A 190 17.06 -4.48 -11.62
N MET A 191 17.08 -4.68 -10.31
CA MET A 191 18.33 -4.86 -9.59
C MET A 191 18.72 -6.34 -9.74
N PRO A 192 19.78 -6.68 -10.50
CA PRO A 192 20.31 -8.03 -10.45
C PRO A 192 20.95 -8.20 -9.07
N PHE A 193 20.48 -9.22 -8.32
CA PHE A 193 20.92 -9.65 -6.99
C PHE A 193 20.25 -9.00 -5.78
N ALA A 194 19.51 -9.86 -5.07
CA ALA A 194 19.36 -9.96 -3.62
C ALA A 194 19.77 -8.70 -2.83
N CYS A 195 18.88 -7.72 -2.75
CA CYS A 195 18.90 -6.89 -1.57
C CYS A 195 18.66 -7.82 -0.39
N GLU A 196 19.64 -8.00 0.50
CA GLU A 196 19.46 -8.82 1.72
C GLU A 196 18.22 -8.34 2.52
N ASN A 197 17.92 -7.04 2.39
CA ASN A 197 16.76 -6.39 2.95
C ASN A 197 15.86 -5.78 1.85
N PRO A 198 14.61 -6.25 1.69
CA PRO A 198 13.66 -5.72 0.70
C PRO A 198 13.40 -4.20 0.78
N PHE A 199 13.55 -3.60 1.96
CA PHE A 199 13.38 -2.16 2.18
C PHE A 199 14.53 -1.31 1.63
N ASP A 200 15.66 -1.90 1.27
CA ASP A 200 16.81 -1.17 0.74
C ASP A 200 16.75 -0.95 -0.77
N HIS A 201 15.77 -1.57 -1.45
CA HIS A 201 15.48 -1.38 -2.87
C HIS A 201 15.11 0.10 -3.17
N PRO A 202 15.55 0.69 -4.30
CA PRO A 202 15.21 2.07 -4.67
C PRO A 202 13.71 2.36 -4.65
N ASP A 203 12.90 1.49 -5.26
CA ASP A 203 11.43 1.63 -5.24
C ASP A 203 10.87 1.55 -3.82
N ALA A 204 11.35 0.61 -2.99
CA ALA A 204 10.92 0.51 -1.61
C ALA A 204 11.30 1.77 -0.80
N LYS A 205 12.43 2.42 -1.08
CA LYS A 205 12.83 3.67 -0.42
C LYS A 205 11.96 4.87 -0.78
N ARG A 206 11.20 4.80 -1.87
CA ARG A 206 10.19 5.81 -2.24
C ARG A 206 8.92 5.67 -1.40
N CYS A 207 8.62 4.48 -0.88
CA CYS A 207 7.41 4.18 -0.11
C CYS A 207 7.66 3.96 1.39
N PHE A 208 8.87 3.54 1.78
CA PHE A 208 9.23 3.21 3.16
C PHE A 208 10.47 3.96 3.60
N ARG A 209 10.36 4.67 4.73
CA ARG A 209 11.45 5.44 5.30
C ARG A 209 11.83 4.92 6.67
N VAL A 210 13.11 4.62 6.86
CA VAL A 210 13.67 4.30 8.18
C VAL A 210 13.83 5.58 8.98
N ILE A 211 13.42 5.54 10.25
CA ILE A 211 13.51 6.66 11.17
C ILE A 211 14.44 6.27 12.32
N ASN A 212 15.60 6.94 12.39
CA ASN A 212 16.66 6.59 13.34
C ASN A 212 16.55 7.33 14.67
N ASN A 213 15.89 8.48 14.69
CA ASN A 213 15.78 9.34 15.86
C ASN A 213 14.51 10.20 15.82
N THR A 214 14.24 10.89 16.92
CA THR A 214 13.05 11.72 17.12
C THR A 214 13.03 12.96 16.22
N GLU A 215 14.19 13.54 15.90
CA GLU A 215 14.25 14.69 14.98
C GLU A 215 13.87 14.30 13.55
N GLU A 216 14.32 13.13 13.09
CA GLU A 216 13.92 12.55 11.81
C GLU A 216 12.42 12.26 11.77
N LEU A 217 11.86 11.74 12.86
CA LEU A 217 10.42 11.50 12.95
C LEU A 217 9.64 12.82 12.85
N ALA A 218 10.06 13.85 13.60
CA ALA A 218 9.43 15.17 13.57
C ALA A 218 9.41 15.75 12.15
N LYS A 219 10.57 15.74 11.48
CA LYS A 219 10.67 16.20 10.08
C LYS A 219 9.77 15.39 9.15
N ALA A 220 9.71 14.08 9.31
CA ALA A 220 8.89 13.23 8.47
C ALA A 220 7.37 13.40 8.71
N LEU A 221 6.96 13.85 9.90
CA LEU A 221 5.57 14.14 10.25
C LEU A 221 5.13 15.55 9.86
N ASP A 222 6.05 16.50 9.75
CA ASP A 222 5.75 17.91 9.47
C ASP A 222 5.85 18.27 7.98
N TYR A 223 6.68 17.56 7.22
CA TYR A 223 6.86 17.80 5.79
C TYR A 223 6.31 16.61 4.99
N PRO A 224 5.42 16.84 4.01
CA PRO A 224 4.99 15.82 3.07
C PRO A 224 6.20 15.19 2.38
N TRP A 225 6.08 13.91 2.06
CA TRP A 225 7.06 13.17 1.28
C TRP A 225 7.26 13.83 -0.09
N GLU A 226 8.50 14.05 -0.55
CA GLU A 226 8.75 14.42 -1.95
C GLU A 226 8.45 13.21 -2.84
N LYS A 227 7.30 13.23 -3.53
CA LYS A 227 6.89 12.18 -4.47
C LYS A 227 7.54 12.34 -5.83
#